data_AF-A0A0R1VSY8-F1
#
_entry.id   AF-A0A0R1VSY8-F1
#
_cell.length_a   1.000
_cell.length_b   1.000
_cell.length_c   1.000
_cell.angle_alpha   90.00
_cell.angle_beta   90.00
_cell.angle_gamma   90.00
#
_symmetry.space_group_name_H-M   'P 1'
#
loop_
_entity.id
_entity.type
_entity.pdbx_description
1 polymer ?
#
loop_
_entity_poly.entity_id
_entity_poly.type
_entity_poly.pdbx_seq_one_letter_code
_entity_poly.pdbx_strand_id
1 'polypeptide(L)'
;MDLSKATSVTVKIGNTAGFLTEIDVAVSSLLHPTDGRIDVVIDSKISSELPVGQYLLEVWIDDAHGNTAIYPDTSYPSVIGFSIKKNIMTATSTVITTLTLADFEAKFDDLQKDLQDKVTSGYFKGDKGDKGDTGDTGSVDNDGLTAAPAFVELQTQVDNSAVGINLLINTSSSSTNGRTVVQGTTPTIYGVYSRTDSYEQVTTPVPDEFYYRFMQADTNNLYGLTPGETYTLSGSGSHTSGELKFRAQYGTGSNWSGSDLGDLGIPVSDGSVFTPFSHTFTIPVGATGVFFSLQNYDYASSSLFRFKKMKLEKGSVATDWCPNPSEILTQSDYAKIQAAIVALGGSL
;
A
#
# COMPACT_ATOMS: atom_id res chain seq x y z
N MET A 1 28.23 2.69 23.16
CA MET A 1 29.39 3.54 23.48
C MET A 1 28.89 4.62 24.43
N ASP A 2 29.62 4.97 25.48
CA ASP A 2 29.22 6.08 26.35
C ASP A 2 29.71 7.41 25.74
N LEU A 3 28.77 8.31 25.43
CA LEU A 3 28.98 9.62 24.81
C LEU A 3 28.98 10.77 25.84
N SER A 4 28.85 10.49 27.13
CA SER A 4 28.79 11.52 28.19
C SER A 4 30.06 12.39 28.30
N LYS A 5 31.16 11.95 27.68
CA LYS A 5 32.45 12.66 27.64
C LYS A 5 32.79 13.24 26.26
N ALA A 6 31.88 13.14 25.29
CA ALA A 6 32.06 13.74 23.98
C ALA A 6 32.09 15.27 24.10
N THR A 7 32.99 15.91 23.37
CA THR A 7 33.02 17.37 23.21
C THR A 7 32.37 17.81 21.90
N SER A 8 32.42 16.94 20.88
CA SER A 8 31.70 17.09 19.62
C SER A 8 31.12 15.74 19.18
N VAL A 9 30.01 15.80 18.44
CA VAL A 9 29.48 14.66 17.70
C VAL A 9 29.09 15.20 16.33
N THR A 10 29.74 14.71 15.29
CA THR A 10 29.49 15.12 13.90
C THR A 10 29.16 13.90 13.06
N VAL A 11 28.04 13.95 12.35
CA VAL A 11 27.62 12.90 11.42
C VAL A 11 27.97 13.33 10.01
N LYS A 12 28.89 12.61 9.38
CA LYS A 12 29.35 12.87 8.02
C LYS A 12 28.59 12.01 7.03
N ILE A 13 28.15 12.63 5.94
CA ILE A 13 27.40 11.99 4.87
C ILE A 13 28.23 12.04 3.59
N GLY A 14 28.40 10.89 2.95
CA GLY A 14 29.13 10.78 1.69
C GLY A 14 28.51 9.75 0.75
N ASN A 15 29.11 9.59 -0.43
CA ASN A 15 28.80 8.53 -1.38
C ASN A 15 30.10 7.89 -1.91
N THR A 16 30.03 7.06 -2.95
CA THR A 16 31.22 6.42 -3.55
C THR A 16 32.23 7.40 -4.15
N ALA A 17 31.84 8.67 -4.38
CA ALA A 17 32.71 9.74 -4.84
C ALA A 17 33.36 10.54 -3.70
N GLY A 18 32.91 10.35 -2.45
CA GLY A 18 33.49 10.96 -1.26
C GLY A 18 32.49 11.69 -0.36
N PHE A 19 33.03 12.52 0.53
CA PHE A 19 32.27 13.35 1.47
C PHE A 19 31.40 14.38 0.75
N LEU A 20 30.18 14.61 1.27
CA LEU A 20 29.23 15.55 0.70
C LEU A 20 28.81 16.64 1.68
N THR A 21 28.37 16.25 2.88
CA THR A 21 27.89 17.19 3.90
C THR A 21 28.02 16.59 5.30
N GLU A 22 27.84 17.40 6.33
CA GLU A 22 27.87 16.97 7.72
C GLU A 22 26.78 17.62 8.58
N ILE A 23 26.46 16.94 9.68
CA ILE A 23 25.48 17.36 10.67
C ILE A 23 26.16 17.40 12.02
N ASP A 24 26.23 18.59 12.61
CA ASP A 24 26.69 18.74 13.98
C ASP A 24 25.55 18.43 14.94
N VAL A 25 25.75 17.43 15.80
CA VAL A 25 24.84 17.09 16.88
C VAL A 25 25.37 17.74 18.15
N ALA A 26 24.61 18.70 18.69
CA ALA A 26 24.97 19.32 19.95
C ALA A 26 25.00 18.25 21.05
N VAL A 27 26.14 18.12 21.75
CA VAL A 27 26.28 17.13 22.83
C VAL A 27 25.22 17.34 23.93
N SER A 28 24.81 18.60 24.15
CA SER A 28 23.75 18.95 25.09
C SER A 28 22.35 18.48 24.68
N SER A 29 22.12 18.10 23.41
CA SER A 29 20.83 17.59 22.93
C SER A 29 20.75 16.06 22.88
N LEU A 30 21.78 15.34 23.33
CA LEU A 30 21.75 13.88 23.37
C LEU A 30 20.71 13.40 24.40
N LEU A 31 19.67 12.71 23.92
CA LEU A 31 18.65 12.10 24.78
C LEU A 31 19.15 10.85 25.50
N HIS A 32 20.19 10.21 24.95
CA HIS A 32 20.70 8.94 25.41
C HIS A 32 22.25 8.91 25.48
N PRO A 33 22.87 9.78 26.29
CA PRO A 33 24.32 9.96 26.29
C PRO A 33 25.09 8.72 26.77
N THR A 34 24.48 7.78 27.50
CA THR A 34 25.19 6.63 28.08
C THR A 34 25.02 5.32 27.32
N ASP A 35 24.03 5.22 26.41
CA ASP A 35 23.76 3.99 25.67
C ASP A 35 24.30 4.01 24.22
N GLY A 36 24.82 5.15 23.77
CA GLY A 36 25.45 5.32 22.48
C GLY A 36 24.48 5.54 21.32
N ARG A 37 23.24 5.94 21.60
CA ARG A 37 22.29 6.37 20.57
C ARG A 37 22.43 7.88 20.32
N ILE A 38 22.40 8.23 19.04
CA ILE A 38 22.46 9.61 18.56
C ILE A 38 21.24 9.83 17.68
N ASP A 39 20.41 10.79 18.06
CA ASP A 39 19.28 11.23 17.24
C ASP A 39 19.76 12.28 16.24
N VAL A 40 19.61 11.98 14.96
CA VAL A 40 20.04 12.85 13.86
C VAL A 40 18.80 13.41 13.18
N VAL A 41 18.64 14.74 13.25
CA VAL A 41 17.53 15.42 12.59
C VAL A 41 17.92 15.73 11.16
N ILE A 42 17.14 15.22 10.21
CA ILE A 42 17.28 15.57 8.79
C ILE A 42 16.36 16.76 8.52
N ASP A 43 16.94 17.94 8.37
CA ASP A 43 16.20 19.17 8.08
C ASP A 43 16.21 19.53 6.58
N SER A 44 15.52 20.62 6.24
CA SER A 44 15.39 21.11 4.87
C SER A 44 16.71 21.52 4.20
N LYS A 45 17.78 21.75 4.96
CA LYS A 45 19.09 22.08 4.39
C LYS A 45 19.70 20.84 3.72
N ILE A 46 19.62 19.71 4.41
CA ILE A 46 20.14 18.41 3.94
C ILE A 46 19.34 17.88 2.75
N SER A 47 18.02 18.11 2.70
CA SER A 47 17.17 17.64 1.59
C SER A 47 17.46 18.34 0.25
N SER A 48 18.13 19.50 0.26
CA SER A 48 18.57 20.22 -0.94
C SER A 48 19.97 19.85 -1.43
N GLU A 49 20.83 19.36 -0.53
CA GLU A 49 22.25 19.07 -0.81
C GLU A 49 22.48 17.60 -1.22
N LEU A 50 21.54 16.70 -0.91
CA LEU A 50 21.64 15.28 -1.22
C LEU A 50 20.68 14.87 -2.35
N PRO A 51 21.17 14.69 -3.60
CA PRO A 51 20.35 14.22 -4.71
C PRO A 51 19.85 12.77 -4.52
N VAL A 52 19.11 12.25 -5.49
CA VAL A 52 18.75 10.81 -5.50
C VAL A 52 20.02 9.97 -5.57
N GLY A 53 20.20 9.04 -4.64
CA GLY A 53 21.45 8.30 -4.53
C GLY A 53 21.53 7.36 -3.33
N GLN A 54 22.66 6.66 -3.26
CA GLN A 54 23.06 5.85 -2.12
C GLN A 54 24.09 6.63 -1.32
N TYR A 55 23.89 6.69 0.00
CA TYR A 55 24.70 7.47 0.92
C TYR A 55 25.23 6.60 2.04
N LEU A 56 26.40 6.99 2.53
CA LEU A 56 27.13 6.38 3.62
C LEU A 56 27.22 7.39 4.77
N LEU A 57 27.19 6.88 5.99
CA LEU A 57 27.27 7.65 7.23
C LEU A 57 28.50 7.24 8.03
N GLU A 58 29.23 8.26 8.48
CA GLU A 58 30.24 8.11 9.53
C GLU A 58 29.85 9.01 10.71
N VAL A 59 30.06 8.52 11.92
CA VAL A 59 29.89 9.30 13.15
C VAL A 59 31.27 9.55 13.74
N TRP A 60 31.64 10.83 13.78
CA TRP A 60 32.90 11.31 14.35
C TRP A 60 32.61 11.88 15.73
N ILE A 61 33.35 11.42 16.73
CA ILE A 61 33.17 11.81 18.13
C ILE A 61 34.53 12.24 18.66
N ASP A 62 34.65 13.52 19.03
CA ASP A 62 35.84 14.02 19.72
C ASP A 62 35.63 13.97 21.23
N ASP A 63 36.70 13.70 21.98
CA ASP A 63 36.71 13.78 23.44
C ASP A 63 37.51 14.99 23.96
N ALA A 64 37.42 15.23 25.27
CA ALA A 64 38.14 16.33 25.93
C ALA A 64 39.66 16.17 25.96
N HIS A 65 40.19 15.00 25.57
CA HIS A 65 41.63 14.73 25.48
C HIS A 65 42.18 14.94 24.05
N GLY A 66 41.31 15.31 23.10
CA GLY A 66 41.67 15.54 21.70
C GLY A 66 41.72 14.25 20.86
N ASN A 67 41.13 13.15 21.33
CA ASN A 67 41.00 11.93 20.54
C ASN A 67 39.71 11.97 19.72
N THR A 68 39.79 11.49 18.47
CA THR A 68 38.63 11.30 17.59
C THR A 68 38.36 9.81 17.41
N ALA A 69 37.12 9.39 17.69
CA ALA A 69 36.62 8.06 17.35
C ALA A 69 35.67 8.15 16.15
N ILE A 70 35.83 7.24 15.18
CA ILE A 70 35.04 7.21 13.94
C ILE A 70 34.27 5.89 13.88
N TYR A 71 32.97 5.97 13.66
CA TYR A 71 32.09 4.80 13.56
C TYR A 71 31.31 4.77 12.25
N PRO A 72 31.18 3.61 11.61
CA PRO A 72 31.83 2.35 11.96
C PRO A 72 33.35 2.36 11.65
N ASP A 73 34.17 1.81 12.56
CA ASP A 73 35.64 1.71 12.44
C ASP A 73 36.09 0.57 11.49
N THR A 74 35.31 0.34 10.43
CA THR A 74 35.61 -0.72 9.44
C THR A 74 35.50 -0.14 8.05
N SER A 75 36.40 -0.55 7.16
CA SER A 75 36.34 -0.21 5.75
C SER A 75 35.08 -0.79 5.09
N TYR A 76 34.57 -0.07 4.09
CA TYR A 76 33.48 -0.44 3.18
C TYR A 76 33.47 -1.95 2.81
N PRO A 77 32.32 -2.65 2.74
CA PRO A 77 30.94 -2.18 2.60
C PRO A 77 30.08 -2.20 3.88
N SER A 78 30.68 -2.33 5.06
CA SER A 78 29.97 -2.42 6.36
C SER A 78 29.50 -1.06 6.91
N VAL A 79 29.61 0.01 6.14
CA VAL A 79 29.26 1.37 6.58
C VAL A 79 27.74 1.52 6.63
N ILE A 80 27.22 2.12 7.70
CA ILE A 80 25.79 2.41 7.85
C ILE A 80 25.41 3.37 6.73
N GLY A 81 24.38 3.03 5.95
CA GLY A 81 23.99 3.84 4.80
C GLY A 81 22.47 3.96 4.66
N PHE A 82 22.05 4.89 3.82
CA PHE A 82 20.65 5.08 3.45
C PHE A 82 20.55 5.48 1.97
N SER A 83 19.38 5.31 1.37
CA SER A 83 19.14 5.70 -0.02
C SER A 83 18.08 6.78 -0.09
N ILE A 84 18.37 7.88 -0.79
CA ILE A 84 17.35 8.84 -1.19
C ILE A 84 16.83 8.39 -2.55
N LYS A 85 15.54 8.08 -2.63
CA LYS A 85 14.87 7.72 -3.87
C LYS A 85 14.23 8.96 -4.49
N LYS A 86 14.00 8.89 -5.81
CA LYS A 86 13.29 9.95 -6.54
C LYS A 86 11.93 10.17 -5.90
N ASN A 87 11.55 11.43 -5.71
CA ASN A 87 10.24 11.80 -5.19
C ASN A 87 9.16 11.18 -6.10
N ILE A 88 8.22 10.45 -5.50
CA ILE A 88 7.08 9.83 -6.18
C ILE A 88 6.30 10.87 -7.00
N MET A 89 6.25 12.13 -6.55
CA MET A 89 5.59 13.24 -7.26
C MET A 89 6.25 13.63 -8.59
N THR A 90 7.54 13.32 -8.82
CA THR A 90 8.21 13.70 -10.09
C THR A 90 8.09 12.64 -11.19
N ALA A 91 7.58 11.45 -10.88
CA ALA A 91 7.29 10.41 -11.87
C ALA A 91 5.81 10.39 -12.28
N THR A 92 4.93 11.00 -11.49
CA THR A 92 3.51 11.15 -11.81
C THR A 92 3.22 12.62 -12.12
N SER A 93 3.10 12.96 -13.40
CA SER A 93 2.53 14.25 -13.85
C SER A 93 1.06 14.43 -13.49
N THR A 94 0.49 13.53 -12.70
CA THR A 94 -0.82 13.66 -12.08
C THR A 94 -0.61 13.93 -10.60
N VAL A 95 -0.89 15.17 -10.20
CA VAL A 95 -1.16 15.55 -8.83
C VAL A 95 -2.09 14.49 -8.24
N ILE A 96 -1.66 13.79 -7.18
CA ILE A 96 -2.62 13.10 -6.31
C ILE A 96 -3.47 14.23 -5.76
N THR A 97 -4.66 14.45 -6.31
CA THR A 97 -5.64 15.37 -5.75
C THR A 97 -6.11 14.77 -4.44
N THR A 98 -5.34 14.98 -3.38
CA THR A 98 -5.81 14.85 -2.01
C THR A 98 -6.91 15.88 -1.85
N LEU A 99 -8.16 15.42 -1.94
CA LEU A 99 -9.31 16.22 -1.56
C LEU A 99 -9.22 16.38 -0.04
N THR A 100 -8.88 17.58 0.43
CA THR A 100 -8.98 17.86 1.86
C THR A 100 -10.46 17.95 2.25
N LEU A 101 -10.77 17.80 3.54
CA LEU A 101 -12.14 18.01 4.02
C LEU A 101 -12.67 19.40 3.62
N ALA A 102 -11.81 20.41 3.61
CA ALA A 102 -12.14 21.76 3.16
C ALA A 102 -12.45 21.83 1.66
N ASP A 103 -11.73 21.08 0.81
CA ASP A 103 -12.02 21.01 -0.63
C ASP A 103 -13.35 20.29 -0.90
N PHE A 104 -13.69 19.29 -0.07
CA PHE A 104 -14.98 18.61 -0.14
C PHE A 104 -16.13 19.53 0.29
N GLU A 105 -15.98 20.25 1.40
CA GLU A 105 -16.96 21.23 1.88
C GLU A 105 -17.19 22.34 0.84
N ALA A 106 -16.12 22.89 0.25
CA ALA A 106 -16.24 23.91 -0.79
C ALA A 106 -16.99 23.42 -2.03
N LYS A 107 -16.73 22.19 -2.47
CA LYS A 107 -17.44 21.58 -3.61
C LYS A 107 -18.90 21.28 -3.29
N PHE A 108 -19.20 20.91 -2.05
CA PHE A 108 -20.57 20.69 -1.60
C PHE A 108 -21.35 22.01 -1.54
N ASP A 109 -20.72 23.08 -1.08
CA ASP A 109 -21.29 24.44 -1.07
C ASP A 109 -21.55 24.94 -2.49
N ASP A 110 -20.61 24.72 -3.42
CA ASP A 110 -20.79 25.06 -4.84
C ASP A 110 -21.96 24.29 -5.47
N LEU A 111 -22.09 22.99 -5.16
CA LEU A 111 -23.22 22.18 -5.62
C LEU A 111 -24.55 22.68 -5.05
N GLN A 112 -24.57 22.99 -3.75
CA GLN A 112 -25.76 23.56 -3.11
C GLN A 112 -26.16 24.89 -3.75
N LYS A 113 -25.18 25.75 -4.06
CA LYS A 113 -25.40 27.04 -4.71
C LYS A 113 -25.94 26.88 -6.13
N ASP A 114 -25.34 26.01 -6.94
CA ASP A 114 -25.81 25.74 -8.31
C ASP A 114 -27.26 25.19 -8.32
N LEU A 115 -27.58 24.29 -7.38
CA LEU A 115 -28.94 23.79 -7.22
C LEU A 115 -29.92 24.90 -6.82
N GLN A 116 -29.55 25.77 -5.88
CA GLN A 116 -30.37 26.92 -5.49
C GLN A 116 -30.55 27.92 -6.64
N ASP A 117 -29.50 28.19 -7.42
CA ASP A 117 -29.55 29.09 -8.57
C ASP A 117 -30.44 28.50 -9.69
N LYS A 118 -30.41 27.19 -9.92
CA LYS A 118 -31.30 26.51 -10.88
C LYS A 118 -32.76 26.50 -10.42
N VAL A 119 -33.02 26.33 -9.12
CA VAL A 119 -34.38 26.49 -8.56
C VAL A 119 -34.90 27.91 -8.75
N THR A 120 -34.04 28.91 -8.50
CA THR A 120 -34.43 30.33 -8.51
C THR A 120 -34.58 30.88 -9.93
N SER A 121 -33.73 30.44 -10.87
CA SER A 121 -33.79 30.83 -12.28
C SER A 121 -34.96 30.22 -13.04
N GLY A 122 -35.70 29.29 -12.43
CA GLY A 122 -36.80 28.59 -13.10
C GLY A 122 -36.33 27.54 -14.09
N TYR A 123 -35.05 27.14 -14.03
CA TYR A 123 -34.49 26.05 -14.84
C TYR A 123 -35.28 24.74 -14.70
N PHE A 124 -35.88 24.50 -13.53
CA PHE A 124 -36.74 23.33 -13.26
C PHE A 124 -38.24 23.60 -13.50
N LYS A 125 -38.64 24.80 -13.93
CA LYS A 125 -40.03 25.08 -14.29
C LYS A 125 -40.22 24.67 -15.75
N GLY A 126 -41.05 23.65 -15.98
CA GLY A 126 -41.53 23.35 -17.32
C GLY A 126 -42.27 24.55 -17.93
N ASP A 127 -42.43 24.54 -19.26
CA ASP A 127 -43.15 25.59 -19.98
C ASP A 127 -44.50 25.88 -19.32
N LYS A 128 -44.82 27.17 -19.19
CA LYS A 128 -46.08 27.60 -18.60
C LYS A 128 -47.22 27.20 -19.54
N GLY A 129 -47.92 26.12 -19.24
CA GLY A 129 -49.15 25.75 -19.93
C GLY A 129 -50.16 26.90 -19.91
N ASP A 130 -50.91 27.05 -21.01
CA ASP A 130 -52.04 27.98 -21.08
C ASP A 130 -52.96 27.77 -19.87
N LYS A 131 -53.49 28.87 -19.33
CA LYS A 131 -54.28 28.88 -18.09
C LYS A 131 -55.51 27.98 -18.24
N GLY A 132 -55.42 26.73 -17.77
CA GLY A 132 -56.49 25.75 -17.92
C GLY A 132 -56.29 24.45 -17.15
N ASP A 133 -55.13 23.80 -17.25
CA ASP A 133 -54.93 22.48 -16.64
C ASP A 133 -53.72 22.47 -15.71
N THR A 134 -53.80 21.67 -14.64
CA THR A 134 -52.69 21.37 -13.74
C THR A 134 -51.48 20.97 -14.58
N GLY A 135 -50.47 21.84 -14.65
CA GLY A 135 -49.29 21.59 -15.47
C GLY A 135 -48.66 20.25 -15.05
N ASP A 136 -48.39 19.39 -16.04
CA ASP A 136 -47.77 18.10 -15.82
C ASP A 136 -46.51 18.29 -14.97
N THR A 137 -46.41 17.52 -13.88
CA THR A 137 -45.20 17.49 -13.05
C THR A 137 -44.02 17.15 -13.95
N GLY A 138 -43.10 18.10 -14.11
CA GLY A 138 -41.90 17.91 -14.94
C GLY A 138 -41.21 16.60 -14.57
N SER A 139 -41.09 15.70 -15.54
CA SER A 139 -40.28 14.50 -15.40
C SER A 139 -38.83 14.94 -15.27
N VAL A 140 -38.21 14.67 -14.13
CA VAL A 140 -36.76 14.84 -13.97
C VAL A 140 -36.13 13.78 -14.88
N ASP A 141 -35.49 14.23 -15.96
CA ASP A 141 -34.68 13.35 -16.80
C ASP A 141 -33.44 12.92 -16.00
N ASN A 142 -33.49 11.71 -15.44
CA ASN A 142 -32.38 11.11 -14.70
C ASN A 142 -31.15 10.87 -15.60
N ASP A 143 -31.32 10.82 -16.93
CA ASP A 143 -30.23 10.60 -17.88
C ASP A 143 -29.36 11.87 -17.98
N GLY A 144 -29.98 13.05 -17.93
CA GLY A 144 -29.27 14.34 -17.86
C GLY A 144 -28.47 14.53 -16.57
N LEU A 145 -28.96 13.98 -15.44
CA LEU A 145 -28.28 14.07 -14.14
C LEU A 145 -27.06 13.13 -14.05
N THR A 146 -27.18 11.93 -14.63
CA THR A 146 -26.10 10.92 -14.63
C THR A 146 -25.01 11.21 -15.67
N ALA A 147 -25.33 11.95 -16.74
CA ALA A 147 -24.36 12.40 -17.74
C ALA A 147 -23.65 13.72 -17.39
N ALA A 148 -24.06 14.41 -16.32
CA ALA A 148 -23.45 15.68 -15.91
C ALA A 148 -21.96 15.48 -15.56
N PRO A 149 -21.03 16.33 -16.05
CA PRO A 149 -19.59 16.14 -15.84
C PRO A 149 -19.18 15.97 -14.38
N ALA A 150 -19.82 16.72 -13.47
CA ALA A 150 -19.57 16.60 -12.03
C ALA A 150 -20.00 15.24 -11.46
N PHE A 151 -21.09 14.65 -11.96
CA PHE A 151 -21.57 13.34 -11.53
C PHE A 151 -20.69 12.22 -12.08
N VAL A 152 -20.25 12.33 -13.35
CA VAL A 152 -19.28 11.42 -13.97
C VAL A 152 -17.91 11.49 -13.27
N GLU A 153 -17.44 12.69 -12.90
CA GLU A 153 -16.22 12.87 -12.10
C GLU A 153 -16.36 12.28 -10.69
N LEU A 154 -17.49 12.48 -10.02
CA LEU A 154 -17.76 11.86 -8.72
C LEU A 154 -17.79 10.33 -8.82
N GLN A 155 -18.46 9.79 -9.83
CA GLN A 155 -18.53 8.35 -10.08
C GLN A 155 -17.13 7.78 -10.35
N THR A 156 -16.35 8.46 -11.20
CA THR A 156 -14.94 8.10 -11.46
C THR A 156 -14.10 8.18 -10.18
N GLN A 157 -14.32 9.17 -9.32
CA GLN A 157 -13.62 9.30 -8.03
C GLN A 157 -14.03 8.23 -7.02
N VAL A 158 -15.31 7.84 -6.98
CA VAL A 158 -15.82 6.72 -6.15
C VAL A 158 -15.26 5.39 -6.66
N ASP A 159 -15.22 5.17 -7.96
CA ASP A 159 -14.60 3.98 -8.56
C ASP A 159 -13.09 3.93 -8.28
N ASN A 160 -12.43 5.09 -8.27
CA ASN A 160 -11.04 5.23 -7.83
C ASN A 160 -10.88 5.11 -6.31
N SER A 161 -11.92 5.31 -5.49
CA SER A 161 -11.83 5.10 -4.02
C SER A 161 -11.71 3.62 -3.65
N ALA A 162 -12.11 2.71 -4.55
CA ALA A 162 -11.83 1.29 -4.42
C ALA A 162 -10.35 0.95 -4.71
N VAL A 163 -9.64 1.82 -5.44
CA VAL A 163 -8.20 1.69 -5.69
C VAL A 163 -7.48 1.99 -4.38
N GLY A 164 -6.56 1.10 -3.98
CA GLY A 164 -5.89 1.23 -2.69
C GLY A 164 -6.57 0.49 -1.54
N ILE A 165 -7.78 -0.04 -1.69
CA ILE A 165 -8.38 -0.94 -0.69
C ILE A 165 -7.71 -2.30 -0.79
N ASN A 166 -7.18 -2.80 0.33
CA ASN A 166 -6.69 -4.16 0.40
C ASN A 166 -7.86 -5.14 0.53
N LEU A 167 -8.09 -5.94 -0.51
CA LEU A 167 -9.13 -6.97 -0.57
C LEU A 167 -8.72 -8.28 0.13
N LEU A 168 -7.45 -8.41 0.55
CA LEU A 168 -6.98 -9.51 1.38
C LEU A 168 -7.11 -9.16 2.86
N ILE A 169 -7.55 -10.12 3.66
CA ILE A 169 -7.56 -10.06 5.12
C ILE A 169 -6.37 -10.83 5.72
N ASN A 170 -6.10 -10.61 7.00
CA ASN A 170 -4.99 -11.17 7.79
C ASN A 170 -3.60 -10.83 7.22
N THR A 171 -3.45 -9.67 6.58
CA THR A 171 -2.21 -9.32 5.86
C THR A 171 -1.14 -8.67 6.73
N SER A 172 -1.50 -8.23 7.94
CA SER A 172 -0.56 -7.65 8.91
C SER A 172 0.34 -8.73 9.53
N SER A 173 1.64 -8.48 9.65
CA SER A 173 2.57 -9.46 10.22
C SER A 173 2.35 -9.60 11.74
N SER A 174 1.67 -10.68 12.13
CA SER A 174 1.47 -11.12 13.52
C SER A 174 1.37 -12.64 13.53
N SER A 175 2.05 -13.28 14.47
CA SER A 175 2.00 -14.74 14.66
C SER A 175 0.62 -15.25 15.09
N THR A 176 -0.23 -14.38 15.62
CA THR A 176 -1.60 -14.71 16.08
C THR A 176 -2.68 -14.51 15.02
N ASN A 177 -2.34 -13.90 13.87
CA ASN A 177 -3.31 -13.67 12.81
C ASN A 177 -3.70 -14.96 12.09
N GLY A 178 -4.86 -14.91 11.43
CA GLY A 178 -5.26 -15.93 10.47
C GLY A 178 -4.29 -16.03 9.29
N ARG A 179 -4.58 -16.88 8.31
CA ARG A 179 -3.80 -16.96 7.08
C ARG A 179 -4.22 -15.84 6.12
N THR A 180 -3.28 -15.21 5.42
CA THR A 180 -3.59 -14.22 4.39
C THR A 180 -4.52 -14.81 3.32
N VAL A 181 -5.67 -14.21 3.11
CA VAL A 181 -6.71 -14.80 2.25
C VAL A 181 -7.63 -13.72 1.69
N VAL A 182 -8.26 -13.98 0.54
CA VAL A 182 -9.42 -13.19 0.11
C VAL A 182 -10.57 -13.39 1.10
N GLN A 183 -11.33 -12.33 1.35
CA GLN A 183 -12.46 -12.40 2.27
C GLN A 183 -13.50 -13.44 1.84
N GLY A 184 -14.03 -14.22 2.79
CA GLY A 184 -15.09 -15.20 2.54
C GLY A 184 -14.63 -16.55 2.00
N THR A 185 -13.32 -16.84 2.03
CA THR A 185 -12.77 -18.15 1.62
C THR A 185 -11.61 -18.58 2.52
N THR A 186 -10.99 -19.71 2.21
CA THR A 186 -9.80 -20.23 2.90
C THR A 186 -8.64 -20.38 1.92
N PRO A 187 -7.39 -20.19 2.34
CA PRO A 187 -6.27 -20.36 1.43
C PRO A 187 -6.00 -21.86 1.21
N THR A 188 -5.68 -22.23 -0.02
CA THR A 188 -5.17 -23.56 -0.34
C THR A 188 -3.66 -23.49 -0.38
N ILE A 189 -2.98 -24.38 0.34
CA ILE A 189 -1.52 -24.34 0.44
C ILE A 189 -1.00 -25.73 0.13
N TYR A 190 -0.02 -25.80 -0.77
CA TYR A 190 0.72 -27.03 -1.03
C TYR A 190 2.16 -26.84 -0.57
N GLY A 191 2.49 -27.47 0.55
CA GLY A 191 3.70 -27.23 1.34
C GLY A 191 3.36 -27.10 2.83
N VAL A 192 4.37 -26.95 3.68
CA VAL A 192 4.15 -26.75 5.12
C VAL A 192 4.13 -25.26 5.45
N TYR A 193 2.97 -24.78 5.90
CA TYR A 193 2.76 -23.38 6.25
C TYR A 193 3.18 -23.07 7.69
N SER A 194 3.78 -21.90 7.89
CA SER A 194 4.01 -21.30 9.21
C SER A 194 3.94 -19.78 9.14
N ARG A 195 3.62 -19.12 10.26
CA ARG A 195 3.55 -17.66 10.38
C ARG A 195 4.36 -17.18 11.57
N THR A 196 4.95 -15.99 11.45
CA THR A 196 5.68 -15.28 12.50
C THR A 196 5.16 -13.85 12.61
N ASP A 197 5.66 -13.09 13.58
CA ASP A 197 5.39 -11.65 13.69
C ASP A 197 6.01 -10.82 12.55
N SER A 198 6.77 -11.44 11.64
CA SER A 198 7.47 -10.75 10.56
C SER A 198 6.99 -11.16 9.16
N TYR A 199 6.66 -12.44 8.96
CA TYR A 199 6.32 -13.01 7.66
C TYR A 199 5.51 -14.30 7.76
N GLU A 200 4.86 -14.64 6.65
CA GLU A 200 4.35 -15.98 6.36
C GLU A 200 5.38 -16.77 5.55
N GLN A 201 5.39 -18.08 5.73
CA GLN A 201 6.33 -18.99 5.09
C GLN A 201 5.62 -20.25 4.63
N VAL A 202 6.02 -20.76 3.47
CA VAL A 202 5.72 -22.13 3.05
C VAL A 202 7.05 -22.83 2.76
N THR A 203 7.22 -24.03 3.30
CA THR A 203 8.38 -24.88 3.00
C THR A 203 7.99 -26.01 2.06
N THR A 204 8.98 -26.48 1.30
CA THR A 204 8.83 -27.41 0.20
C THR A 204 8.03 -28.66 0.59
N PRO A 205 7.00 -29.01 -0.21
CA PRO A 205 6.36 -30.32 -0.15
C PRO A 205 7.26 -31.38 -0.81
N VAL A 206 7.10 -32.65 -0.44
CA VAL A 206 7.78 -33.77 -1.12
C VAL A 206 6.72 -34.64 -1.79
N PRO A 207 6.70 -34.85 -3.13
CA PRO A 207 7.14 -34.01 -4.25
C PRO A 207 5.96 -33.64 -5.20
N ASP A 208 5.55 -32.37 -5.26
CA ASP A 208 4.39 -31.93 -6.08
C ASP A 208 4.41 -30.39 -6.29
N GLU A 209 3.29 -29.76 -6.69
CA GLU A 209 3.17 -28.30 -6.74
C GLU A 209 3.58 -27.62 -5.41
N PHE A 210 4.18 -26.43 -5.45
CA PHE A 210 4.63 -25.71 -4.26
C PHE A 210 4.06 -24.29 -4.25
N TYR A 211 2.96 -24.07 -3.54
CA TYR A 211 2.23 -22.80 -3.62
C TYR A 211 1.53 -22.38 -2.33
N TYR A 212 1.21 -21.09 -2.30
CA TYR A 212 0.23 -20.48 -1.42
C TYR A 212 -0.85 -19.80 -2.28
N ARG A 213 -2.07 -20.31 -2.24
CA ARG A 213 -3.22 -19.78 -2.97
C ARG A 213 -4.11 -19.00 -2.02
N PHE A 214 -4.47 -17.78 -2.42
CA PHE A 214 -5.22 -16.84 -1.57
C PHE A 214 -6.73 -17.16 -1.49
N MET A 215 -7.16 -18.25 -2.13
CA MET A 215 -8.50 -18.82 -2.07
C MET A 215 -8.48 -20.33 -2.30
N GLN A 216 -9.62 -20.95 -2.07
CA GLN A 216 -9.94 -22.26 -2.63
C GLN A 216 -10.05 -22.15 -4.16
N ALA A 217 -9.64 -23.20 -4.87
CA ALA A 217 -9.85 -23.28 -6.31
C ALA A 217 -11.30 -23.71 -6.57
N ASP A 218 -12.06 -22.86 -7.25
CA ASP A 218 -13.45 -23.12 -7.64
C ASP A 218 -13.71 -22.53 -9.03
N THR A 219 -14.20 -23.36 -9.96
CA THR A 219 -14.50 -22.93 -11.34
C THR A 219 -15.78 -22.08 -11.44
N ASN A 220 -16.55 -21.94 -10.35
CA ASN A 220 -17.82 -21.21 -10.30
C ASN A 220 -17.85 -20.11 -9.22
N ASN A 221 -16.70 -19.76 -8.64
CA ASN A 221 -16.63 -18.70 -7.64
C ASN A 221 -15.50 -17.71 -7.90
N LEU A 222 -15.86 -16.43 -8.00
CA LEU A 222 -14.92 -15.33 -8.21
C LEU A 222 -14.52 -14.61 -6.92
N TYR A 223 -15.09 -15.00 -5.77
CA TYR A 223 -14.77 -14.44 -4.45
C TYR A 223 -14.87 -12.91 -4.39
N GLY A 224 -15.87 -12.34 -5.07
CA GLY A 224 -16.08 -10.89 -5.14
C GLY A 224 -15.22 -10.15 -6.16
N LEU A 225 -14.39 -10.86 -6.94
CA LEU A 225 -13.72 -10.29 -8.11
C LEU A 225 -14.67 -10.26 -9.31
N THR A 226 -14.51 -9.25 -10.16
CA THR A 226 -15.45 -8.97 -11.24
C THR A 226 -14.84 -9.32 -12.60
N PRO A 227 -15.54 -10.07 -13.48
CA PRO A 227 -15.08 -10.33 -14.84
C PRO A 227 -14.88 -9.04 -15.64
N GLY A 228 -13.79 -8.97 -16.40
CA GLY A 228 -13.37 -7.79 -17.16
C GLY A 228 -12.58 -6.76 -16.33
N GLU A 229 -12.59 -6.87 -15.00
CA GLU A 229 -11.87 -5.93 -14.13
C GLU A 229 -10.41 -6.34 -13.92
N THR A 230 -9.57 -5.32 -13.75
CA THR A 230 -8.13 -5.47 -13.51
C THR A 230 -7.83 -5.30 -12.03
N TYR A 231 -6.91 -6.12 -11.53
CA TYR A 231 -6.45 -6.12 -10.15
C TYR A 231 -4.93 -6.18 -10.11
N THR A 232 -4.35 -5.67 -9.03
CA THR A 232 -2.91 -5.75 -8.78
C THR A 232 -2.68 -6.43 -7.44
N LEU A 233 -1.89 -7.50 -7.45
CA LEU A 233 -1.35 -8.14 -6.25
C LEU A 233 0.04 -7.58 -5.99
N SER A 234 0.28 -7.03 -4.81
CA SER A 234 1.56 -6.51 -4.38
C SER A 234 1.97 -7.08 -3.02
N GLY A 235 3.26 -7.05 -2.73
CA GLY A 235 3.81 -7.48 -1.46
C GLY A 235 5.33 -7.48 -1.44
N SER A 236 5.92 -8.20 -0.49
CA SER A 236 7.34 -8.50 -0.53
C SER A 236 7.57 -9.98 -0.27
N GLY A 237 8.46 -10.59 -1.04
CA GLY A 237 8.73 -12.02 -0.95
C GLY A 237 10.22 -12.35 -0.95
N SER A 238 10.54 -13.56 -0.52
CA SER A 238 11.88 -14.16 -0.61
C SER A 238 11.74 -15.66 -0.85
N HIS A 239 12.73 -16.29 -1.46
CA HIS A 239 12.76 -17.75 -1.63
C HIS A 239 14.20 -18.27 -1.70
N THR A 240 14.40 -19.54 -1.33
CA THR A 240 15.73 -20.14 -1.23
C THR A 240 16.20 -20.89 -2.47
N SER A 241 15.28 -21.16 -3.40
CA SER A 241 15.53 -21.85 -4.66
C SER A 241 14.33 -21.65 -5.58
N GLY A 242 14.53 -21.91 -6.86
CA GLY A 242 13.46 -21.95 -7.85
C GLY A 242 13.09 -20.57 -8.37
N GLU A 243 11.88 -20.46 -8.89
CA GLU A 243 11.31 -19.24 -9.44
C GLU A 243 9.95 -18.98 -8.79
N LEU A 244 9.88 -17.97 -7.90
CA LEU A 244 8.63 -17.59 -7.25
C LEU A 244 7.80 -16.71 -8.19
N LYS A 245 6.68 -17.25 -8.65
CA LYS A 245 5.81 -16.64 -9.66
C LYS A 245 4.42 -16.34 -9.11
N PHE A 246 3.78 -15.34 -9.68
CA PHE A 246 2.34 -15.22 -9.65
C PHE A 246 1.74 -16.27 -10.59
N ARG A 247 0.66 -16.92 -10.15
CA ARG A 247 -0.17 -17.74 -11.03
C ARG A 247 -1.64 -17.46 -10.76
N ALA A 248 -2.42 -17.27 -11.82
CA ALA A 248 -3.88 -17.34 -11.79
C ALA A 248 -4.41 -18.33 -12.83
N GLN A 249 -5.57 -18.92 -12.55
CA GLN A 249 -6.39 -19.61 -13.54
C GLN A 249 -7.84 -19.20 -13.38
N TYR A 250 -8.60 -19.33 -14.47
CA TYR A 250 -9.98 -18.85 -14.54
C TYR A 250 -10.92 -19.99 -14.91
N GLY A 251 -12.08 -20.05 -14.26
CA GLY A 251 -13.12 -21.04 -14.54
C GLY A 251 -14.09 -20.56 -15.62
N THR A 252 -14.62 -21.48 -16.41
CA THR A 252 -15.73 -21.27 -17.35
C THR A 252 -16.88 -22.23 -17.06
N GLY A 253 -17.24 -22.34 -15.79
CA GLY A 253 -18.30 -23.19 -15.26
C GLY A 253 -17.76 -24.55 -14.83
N SER A 254 -17.49 -25.41 -15.80
CA SER A 254 -17.10 -26.81 -15.53
C SER A 254 -15.62 -27.11 -15.70
N ASN A 255 -14.85 -26.18 -16.27
CA ASN A 255 -13.44 -26.38 -16.59
C ASN A 255 -12.62 -25.15 -16.20
N TRP A 256 -11.33 -25.36 -15.96
CA TRP A 256 -10.33 -24.30 -15.92
C TRP A 256 -9.92 -23.97 -17.35
N SER A 257 -9.92 -22.68 -17.69
CA SER A 257 -9.51 -22.17 -18.99
C SER A 257 -8.74 -20.87 -18.82
N GLY A 258 -7.68 -20.70 -19.59
CA GLY A 258 -6.81 -19.54 -19.45
C GLY A 258 -6.00 -19.58 -18.15
N SER A 259 -4.81 -18.98 -18.23
CA SER A 259 -3.93 -18.83 -17.09
C SER A 259 -3.14 -17.54 -17.24
N ASP A 260 -2.88 -16.89 -16.13
CA ASP A 260 -1.85 -15.87 -16.03
C ASP A 260 -0.69 -16.45 -15.22
N LEU A 261 0.52 -16.31 -15.73
CA LEU A 261 1.75 -16.73 -15.08
C LEU A 261 2.76 -15.60 -15.20
N GLY A 262 3.00 -14.92 -14.08
CA GLY A 262 3.88 -13.76 -14.00
C GLY A 262 5.13 -14.06 -13.19
N ASP A 263 6.30 -13.74 -13.73
CA ASP A 263 7.51 -13.68 -12.92
C ASP A 263 7.44 -12.48 -11.97
N LEU A 264 7.69 -12.72 -10.69
CA LEU A 264 7.70 -11.66 -9.67
C LEU A 264 9.04 -10.93 -9.59
N GLY A 265 10.08 -11.40 -10.30
CA GLY A 265 11.39 -10.76 -10.33
C GLY A 265 12.12 -10.81 -8.99
N ILE A 266 11.75 -11.75 -8.12
CA ILE A 266 12.37 -11.94 -6.81
C ILE A 266 13.63 -12.80 -7.01
N PRO A 267 14.83 -12.32 -6.63
CA PRO A 267 16.04 -13.13 -6.72
C PRO A 267 16.09 -14.20 -5.62
N VAL A 268 16.70 -15.34 -5.95
CA VAL A 268 17.04 -16.38 -4.97
C VAL A 268 17.97 -15.80 -3.90
N SER A 269 17.68 -16.10 -2.62
CA SER A 269 18.50 -15.69 -1.46
C SER A 269 18.51 -16.79 -0.39
N ASP A 270 19.02 -16.52 0.81
CA ASP A 270 18.85 -17.42 1.97
C ASP A 270 17.45 -17.30 2.62
N GLY A 271 16.54 -16.53 2.00
CA GLY A 271 15.20 -16.24 2.49
C GLY A 271 15.14 -15.08 3.48
N SER A 272 16.26 -14.45 3.84
CA SER A 272 16.28 -13.27 4.73
C SER A 272 15.99 -11.95 3.99
N VAL A 273 16.32 -11.88 2.70
CA VAL A 273 16.15 -10.69 1.86
C VAL A 273 14.76 -10.69 1.23
N PHE A 274 13.90 -9.75 1.67
CA PHE A 274 12.58 -9.55 1.08
C PHE A 274 12.63 -8.51 -0.04
N THR A 275 12.26 -8.93 -1.25
CA THR A 275 12.16 -8.06 -2.42
C THR A 275 10.70 -7.66 -2.64
N PRO A 276 10.38 -6.36 -2.75
CA PRO A 276 9.06 -5.92 -3.14
C PRO A 276 8.69 -6.39 -4.55
N PHE A 277 7.42 -6.74 -4.75
CA PHE A 277 6.89 -7.12 -6.06
C PHE A 277 5.49 -6.57 -6.25
N SER A 278 5.07 -6.46 -7.51
CA SER A 278 3.68 -6.28 -7.91
C SER A 278 3.41 -7.00 -9.21
N HIS A 279 2.24 -7.62 -9.32
CA HIS A 279 1.75 -8.26 -10.54
C HIS A 279 0.31 -7.82 -10.81
N THR A 280 0.07 -7.32 -12.02
CA THR A 280 -1.25 -6.88 -12.47
C THR A 280 -1.86 -7.93 -13.38
N PHE A 281 -3.12 -8.28 -13.12
CA PHE A 281 -3.86 -9.28 -13.87
C PHE A 281 -5.31 -8.84 -14.06
N THR A 282 -5.95 -9.33 -15.13
CA THR A 282 -7.35 -9.04 -15.44
C THR A 282 -8.15 -10.32 -15.34
N ILE A 283 -9.31 -10.29 -14.68
CA ILE A 283 -10.25 -11.41 -14.72
C ILE A 283 -10.86 -11.44 -16.12
N PRO A 284 -10.75 -12.53 -16.90
CA PRO A 284 -11.30 -12.57 -18.24
C PRO A 284 -12.81 -12.32 -18.25
N VAL A 285 -13.31 -11.62 -19.26
CA VAL A 285 -14.75 -11.47 -19.49
C VAL A 285 -15.38 -12.86 -19.63
N GLY A 286 -16.47 -13.11 -18.89
CA GLY A 286 -17.16 -14.40 -18.89
C GLY A 286 -16.53 -15.48 -17.99
N ALA A 287 -15.44 -15.16 -17.27
CA ALA A 287 -14.96 -16.04 -16.22
C ALA A 287 -16.03 -16.22 -15.14
N THR A 288 -16.20 -17.44 -14.66
CA THR A 288 -17.14 -17.79 -13.59
C THR A 288 -16.44 -18.18 -12.31
N GLY A 289 -15.14 -18.46 -12.37
CA GLY A 289 -14.33 -18.84 -11.22
C GLY A 289 -12.91 -18.33 -11.32
N VAL A 290 -12.19 -18.27 -10.20
CA VAL A 290 -10.80 -17.85 -10.18
C VAL A 290 -10.05 -18.49 -9.03
N PHE A 291 -8.77 -18.76 -9.26
CA PHE A 291 -7.81 -18.72 -8.19
C PHE A 291 -6.59 -17.93 -8.60
N PHE A 292 -5.85 -17.43 -7.60
CA PHE A 292 -4.49 -16.98 -7.79
C PHE A 292 -3.60 -17.29 -6.57
N SER A 293 -2.29 -17.38 -6.82
CA SER A 293 -1.31 -17.88 -5.87
C SER A 293 0.07 -17.28 -6.08
N LEU A 294 0.87 -17.32 -5.01
CA LEU A 294 2.33 -17.38 -5.12
C LEU A 294 2.72 -18.85 -5.31
N GLN A 295 3.40 -19.17 -6.39
CA GLN A 295 3.82 -20.53 -6.72
C GLN A 295 5.30 -20.56 -7.05
N ASN A 296 6.04 -21.45 -6.38
CA ASN A 296 7.47 -21.62 -6.62
C ASN A 296 7.68 -22.81 -7.58
N TYR A 297 8.38 -22.56 -8.67
CA TYR A 297 8.76 -23.57 -9.67
C TYR A 297 10.24 -23.92 -9.55
N ASP A 298 10.68 -25.03 -10.16
CA ASP A 298 12.09 -25.41 -10.30
C ASP A 298 12.92 -25.34 -8.99
N TYR A 299 12.26 -25.70 -7.88
CA TYR A 299 12.83 -25.60 -6.55
C TYR A 299 13.59 -26.87 -6.15
N ALA A 300 14.60 -26.72 -5.29
CA ALA A 300 15.32 -27.85 -4.70
C ALA A 300 14.58 -28.48 -3.52
N SER A 301 14.93 -29.71 -3.14
CA SER A 301 14.47 -30.31 -1.88
C SER A 301 14.81 -29.40 -0.69
N SER A 302 13.89 -29.27 0.27
CA SER A 302 14.03 -28.41 1.45
C SER A 302 14.07 -26.90 1.17
N SER A 303 13.51 -26.44 0.05
CA SER A 303 13.35 -25.01 -0.23
C SER A 303 12.22 -24.37 0.60
N LEU A 304 12.19 -23.05 0.59
CA LEU A 304 11.10 -22.26 1.16
C LEU A 304 10.85 -21.01 0.33
N PHE A 305 9.65 -20.46 0.46
CA PHE A 305 9.40 -19.06 0.16
C PHE A 305 8.68 -18.39 1.32
N ARG A 306 8.92 -17.09 1.48
CA ARG A 306 8.31 -16.22 2.48
C ARG A 306 7.66 -15.05 1.80
N PHE A 307 6.63 -14.51 2.44
CA PHE A 307 5.97 -13.31 1.99
C PHE A 307 5.41 -12.50 3.16
N LYS A 308 5.22 -11.20 2.95
CA LYS A 308 4.64 -10.27 3.92
C LYS A 308 4.07 -9.05 3.21
N LYS A 309 3.26 -8.28 3.95
CA LYS A 309 2.64 -7.04 3.46
C LYS A 309 1.89 -7.26 2.14
N MET A 310 1.12 -8.34 2.07
CA MET A 310 0.35 -8.67 0.88
C MET A 310 -0.82 -7.70 0.73
N LYS A 311 -1.05 -7.25 -0.50
CA LYS A 311 -2.20 -6.41 -0.87
C LYS A 311 -2.75 -6.84 -2.22
N LEU A 312 -4.06 -7.05 -2.27
CA LEU A 312 -4.80 -7.15 -3.53
C LEU A 312 -5.66 -5.91 -3.65
N GLU A 313 -5.57 -5.19 -4.76
CA GLU A 313 -6.36 -3.98 -4.98
C GLU A 313 -6.92 -3.94 -6.41
N LYS A 314 -8.07 -3.29 -6.59
CA LYS A 314 -8.62 -3.04 -7.93
C LYS A 314 -7.75 -2.00 -8.64
N GLY A 315 -7.56 -2.19 -9.94
CA GLY A 315 -6.75 -1.34 -10.81
C GLY A 315 -5.38 -1.92 -11.16
N SER A 316 -4.65 -1.18 -11.99
CA SER A 316 -3.35 -1.58 -12.56
C SER A 316 -2.14 -0.96 -11.87
N VAL A 317 -2.36 -0.25 -10.75
CA VAL A 317 -1.31 0.49 -10.03
C VAL A 317 -1.26 -0.03 -8.61
N ALA A 318 -0.12 -0.59 -8.22
CA ALA A 318 0.12 -0.95 -6.84
C ALA A 318 0.28 0.31 -5.98
N THR A 319 -0.40 0.35 -4.84
CA THR A 319 -0.24 1.39 -3.82
C THR A 319 0.39 0.82 -2.56
N ASP A 320 0.78 1.70 -1.63
CA ASP A 320 1.41 1.27 -0.38
C ASP A 320 0.51 0.30 0.40
N TRP A 321 1.15 -0.64 1.10
CA TRP A 321 0.44 -1.64 1.88
C TRP A 321 -0.42 -0.99 2.97
N CYS A 322 -1.67 -1.44 3.05
CA CYS A 322 -2.59 -1.18 4.15
C CYS A 322 -3.29 -2.49 4.55
N PRO A 323 -3.73 -2.65 5.81
CA PRO A 323 -4.61 -3.76 6.18
C PRO A 323 -5.98 -3.61 5.51
N ASN A 324 -6.79 -4.67 5.49
CA ASN A 324 -8.15 -4.58 4.99
C ASN A 324 -8.95 -3.60 5.86
N PRO A 325 -9.79 -2.71 5.29
CA PRO A 325 -10.62 -1.80 6.08
C PRO A 325 -11.48 -2.48 7.16
N SER A 326 -11.92 -3.72 6.94
CA SER A 326 -12.67 -4.50 7.94
C SER A 326 -11.84 -4.85 9.18
N GLU A 327 -10.52 -4.74 9.11
CA GLU A 327 -9.57 -5.03 10.20
C GLU A 327 -9.12 -3.76 10.93
N ILE A 328 -9.47 -2.58 10.42
CA ILE A 328 -9.06 -1.28 10.97
C ILE A 328 -10.08 -0.73 11.98
N LEU A 329 -11.34 -1.17 11.90
CA LEU A 329 -12.39 -0.73 12.82
C LEU A 329 -12.50 -1.72 13.99
N THR A 330 -11.88 -1.40 15.12
CA THR A 330 -12.20 -2.12 16.35
C THR A 330 -13.57 -1.64 16.88
N GLN A 331 -14.29 -2.50 17.60
CA GLN A 331 -15.52 -2.11 18.31
C GLN A 331 -15.27 -0.89 19.24
N SER A 332 -14.04 -0.73 19.73
CA SER A 332 -13.64 0.41 20.56
C SER A 332 -13.53 1.72 19.77
N ASP A 333 -13.10 1.66 18.51
CA ASP A 333 -13.01 2.83 17.64
C ASP A 333 -14.38 3.25 17.12
N TYR A 334 -15.25 2.27 16.84
CA TYR A 334 -16.67 2.53 16.59
C TYR A 334 -17.34 3.21 17.80
N ALA A 335 -17.09 2.72 19.01
CA ALA A 335 -17.62 3.32 20.24
C ALA A 335 -17.11 4.76 20.47
N LYS A 336 -15.84 5.05 20.15
CA LYS A 336 -15.29 6.42 20.22
C LYS A 336 -15.93 7.36 19.19
N ILE A 337 -16.18 6.87 17.98
CA ILE A 337 -16.85 7.64 16.92
C ILE A 337 -18.31 7.91 17.30
N GLN A 338 -19.02 6.91 17.82
CA GLN A 338 -20.37 7.08 18.38
C GLN A 338 -20.38 8.13 19.49
N ALA A 339 -19.45 8.04 20.44
CA ALA A 339 -19.34 9.00 21.54
C ALA A 339 -19.05 10.43 21.03
N ALA A 340 -18.20 10.58 20.01
CA ALA A 340 -17.91 11.88 19.41
C ALA A 340 -19.13 12.49 18.70
N ILE A 341 -19.90 11.70 17.96
CA ILE A 341 -21.13 12.16 17.28
C ILE A 341 -22.18 12.60 18.29
N VAL A 342 -22.37 11.83 19.37
CA VAL A 342 -23.27 12.18 20.47
C VAL A 342 -22.82 13.46 21.19
N ALA A 343 -21.51 13.61 21.44
CA ALA A 343 -20.95 14.80 22.08
C ALA A 343 -21.11 16.08 21.23
N LEU A 344 -21.20 15.94 19.91
CA LEU A 344 -21.47 17.03 18.97
C LEU A 344 -22.98 17.27 18.74
N GLY A 345 -23.85 16.60 19.48
CA GLY A 345 -25.31 16.77 19.37
C GLY A 345 -25.97 16.03 18.21
N GLY A 346 -25.23 15.15 17.53
CA GLY A 346 -25.78 14.25 16.51
C GLY A 346 -26.36 12.98 17.12
N SER A 347 -27.17 12.27 16.34
CA SER A 347 -27.67 10.92 16.65
C SER A 347 -27.38 10.00 15.46
N LEU A 348 -26.96 8.76 15.74
CA LEU A 348 -26.75 7.69 14.76
C LEU A 348 -27.94 6.74 14.69
#